data_AF-A0A401QK64-F1
#
_entry.id   AF-A0A401QK64-F1
#
_cell.length_a   1.000
_cell.length_b   1.000
_cell.length_c   1.000
_cell.angle_alpha   90.00
_cell.angle_beta   90.00
_cell.angle_gamma   90.00
#
_symmetry.space_group_name_H-M   'P 1'
#
loop_
_entity.id
_entity.type
_entity.pdbx_description
1 polymer ?
#
loop_
_entity_poly.entity_id
_entity_poly.type
_entity_poly.pdbx_seq_one_letter_code
_entity_poly.pdbx_strand_id
1 'polypeptide(L)'
;FDAFYGDDSSQQEIYLGSIKPILSHVLNGQNASVFAYGPTGAGKTHTMLGGPEQPGVVPRALLDVFRMTREQSDQLSGPPWTFAITMSYLEIYQEKVRQDSEPFDTVLWRSPCLADHYWIC
;
A
#
# COMPACT_ATOMS: atom_id res chain seq x y z
N PHE A 1 3.07 -23.00 -5.05
CA PHE A 1 2.59 -21.69 -5.52
C PHE A 1 1.08 -21.71 -5.47
N ASP A 2 0.46 -20.65 -4.97
CA ASP A 2 -1.00 -20.52 -4.92
C ASP A 2 -1.58 -19.97 -6.22
N ALA A 3 -0.78 -19.24 -7.00
CA ALA A 3 -1.12 -18.74 -8.34
C ALA A 3 0.11 -18.77 -9.27
N PHE A 4 -0.14 -18.83 -10.58
CA PHE A 4 0.88 -18.74 -11.64
C PHE A 4 0.45 -17.69 -12.66
N TYR A 5 1.37 -16.79 -13.02
CA TYR A 5 1.17 -15.72 -13.99
C TYR A 5 2.23 -15.87 -15.08
N GLY A 6 1.80 -16.07 -16.32
CA GLY A 6 2.67 -16.23 -17.48
C GLY A 6 3.00 -14.88 -18.14
N ASP A 7 3.72 -14.93 -19.26
CA ASP A 7 4.17 -13.72 -19.97
C ASP A 7 3.02 -12.84 -20.48
N ASP A 8 1.86 -13.45 -20.76
CA ASP A 8 0.65 -12.74 -21.20
C ASP A 8 -0.14 -12.11 -20.03
N SER A 9 0.25 -12.36 -18.78
CA SER A 9 -0.45 -11.84 -17.61
C SER A 9 -0.18 -10.35 -17.41
N SER A 10 -1.25 -9.58 -17.33
CA SER A 10 -1.18 -8.14 -17.10
C SER A 10 -0.92 -7.80 -15.62
N GLN A 11 -0.38 -6.60 -15.40
CA GLN A 11 -0.22 -6.03 -14.05
C GLN A 11 -1.54 -5.98 -13.27
N GLN A 12 -2.66 -5.82 -13.97
CA GLN A 12 -3.99 -5.81 -13.37
C GLN A 12 -4.41 -7.21 -12.91
N GLU A 13 -4.16 -8.26 -13.70
CA GLU A 13 -4.51 -9.63 -13.33
C GLU A 13 -3.72 -10.09 -12.11
N ILE A 14 -2.42 -9.80 -12.06
CA ILE A 14 -1.57 -10.10 -10.89
C ILE A 14 -2.12 -9.41 -9.64
N TYR A 15 -2.48 -8.13 -9.76
CA TYR A 15 -3.03 -7.36 -8.66
C TYR A 15 -4.39 -7.90 -8.18
N LEU A 16 -5.33 -8.16 -9.10
CA LEU A 16 -6.67 -8.66 -8.77
C LEU A 16 -6.63 -10.06 -8.16
N GLY A 17 -5.78 -10.94 -8.67
CA GLY A 17 -5.72 -12.34 -8.23
C GLY A 17 -5.01 -12.52 -6.90
N SER A 18 -3.92 -11.78 -6.65
CA SER A 18 -3.06 -12.03 -5.48
C SER A 18 -3.06 -10.93 -4.43
N ILE A 19 -3.34 -9.67 -4.77
CA ILE A 19 -3.16 -8.54 -3.84
C ILE A 19 -4.49 -7.98 -3.35
N LYS A 20 -5.44 -7.73 -4.26
CA LYS A 20 -6.72 -7.12 -3.92
C LYS A 20 -7.49 -7.83 -2.79
N PRO A 21 -7.53 -9.18 -2.72
CA PRO A 21 -8.19 -9.88 -1.62
C PRO A 21 -7.57 -9.61 -0.25
N ILE A 22 -6.30 -9.19 -0.19
CA ILE A 22 -5.59 -8.92 1.05
C ILE A 22 -5.98 -7.55 1.62
N LEU A 23 -6.34 -6.58 0.78
CA LEU A 23 -6.65 -5.21 1.24
C LEU A 23 -7.87 -5.13 2.16
N SER A 24 -8.88 -5.98 1.96
CA SER A 24 -10.04 -6.05 2.86
C SER A 24 -9.65 -6.51 4.27
N HIS A 25 -8.66 -7.39 4.37
CA HIS A 25 -8.14 -7.86 5.65
C HIS A 25 -7.38 -6.74 6.36
N VAL A 26 -6.62 -5.93 5.62
CA VAL A 26 -5.90 -4.76 6.15
C VAL A 26 -6.84 -3.72 6.75
N LEU A 27 -7.93 -3.39 6.05
CA LEU A 27 -8.92 -2.43 6.55
C LEU A 27 -9.69 -2.94 7.78
N ASN A 28 -9.75 -4.25 7.99
CA ASN A 28 -10.32 -4.87 9.18
C ASN A 28 -9.31 -5.00 10.34
N GLY A 29 -8.14 -4.36 10.23
CA GLY A 29 -7.12 -4.30 11.28
C GLY A 29 -6.12 -5.46 11.29
N GLN A 30 -5.99 -6.20 10.18
CA GLN A 30 -4.96 -7.24 10.04
C GLN A 30 -3.71 -6.72 9.34
N ASN A 31 -2.54 -7.23 9.71
CA ASN A 31 -1.28 -6.86 9.05
C ASN A 31 -1.06 -7.71 7.80
N ALA A 32 -0.55 -7.09 6.73
CA ALA A 32 -0.19 -7.77 5.50
C ALA A 32 1.15 -7.29 4.95
N SER A 33 1.92 -8.21 4.37
CA SER A 33 3.22 -7.93 3.75
C SER A 33 3.30 -8.61 2.38
N VAL A 34 3.78 -7.87 1.38
CA VAL A 34 3.95 -8.36 0.00
C VAL A 34 5.40 -8.18 -0.40
N PHE A 35 6.03 -9.28 -0.83
CA PHE A 35 7.43 -9.28 -1.27
C PHE A 35 7.52 -9.78 -2.71
N ALA A 36 8.27 -9.06 -3.54
CA ALA A 36 8.71 -9.57 -4.84
C ALA A 36 10.12 -10.12 -4.72
N TYR A 37 10.31 -11.39 -5.07
CA TYR A 37 11.59 -12.10 -4.96
C TYR A 37 11.99 -12.73 -6.30
N GLY A 38 13.29 -12.77 -6.58
CA GLY A 38 13.84 -13.29 -7.83
C GLY A 38 15.17 -12.64 -8.23
N PRO A 39 15.86 -13.16 -9.26
CA PRO A 39 17.12 -12.60 -9.74
C PRO A 39 16.95 -11.19 -10.35
N THR A 40 18.07 -10.47 -10.52
CA THR A 40 18.08 -9.19 -11.25
C THR A 40 17.58 -9.40 -12.68
N GLY A 41 16.71 -8.52 -13.15
CA GLY A 41 16.05 -8.66 -14.46
C GLY A 41 14.77 -9.50 -14.46
N ALA A 42 14.43 -10.21 -13.36
CA ALA A 42 13.21 -11.02 -13.28
C ALA A 42 11.89 -10.23 -13.11
N GLY A 43 11.92 -8.91 -13.29
CA GLY A 43 10.69 -8.09 -13.21
C GLY A 43 10.21 -7.69 -11.82
N LYS A 44 10.95 -7.91 -10.72
CA LYS A 44 10.52 -7.50 -9.36
C LYS A 44 10.01 -6.06 -9.26
N THR A 45 10.80 -5.10 -9.75
CA THR A 45 10.45 -3.67 -9.76
C THR A 45 9.27 -3.40 -10.69
N HIS A 46 9.21 -4.10 -11.83
CA HIS A 46 8.07 -4.04 -12.75
C HIS A 46 6.78 -4.51 -12.06
N THR A 47 6.79 -5.62 -11.34
CA THR A 47 5.60 -6.09 -10.61
C THR A 47 5.20 -5.14 -9.48
N MET A 48 6.15 -4.69 -8.65
CA MET A 48 5.85 -3.87 -7.47
C MET A 48 5.47 -2.43 -7.81
N LEU A 49 6.26 -1.73 -8.63
CA LEU A 49 6.03 -0.32 -8.98
C LEU A 49 5.36 -0.19 -10.34
N GLY A 50 5.80 -0.98 -11.32
CA GLY A 50 5.35 -0.88 -12.70
C GLY A 50 5.88 0.35 -13.43
N GLY A 51 5.26 0.64 -14.57
CA GLY A 51 5.52 1.84 -15.36
C GLY A 51 4.33 2.81 -15.34
N PRO A 52 4.47 4.02 -15.94
CA PRO A 52 3.40 5.01 -15.97
C PRO A 52 2.11 4.51 -16.65
N GLU A 53 2.25 3.76 -17.75
CA GLU A 53 1.11 3.19 -18.48
C GLU A 53 0.60 1.88 -17.87
N GLN A 54 1.49 1.15 -17.19
CA GLN A 54 1.18 -0.14 -16.57
C GLN A 54 1.58 -0.11 -15.09
N PRO A 55 0.79 0.58 -14.24
CA PRO A 55 1.10 0.68 -12.81
C PRO A 55 1.14 -0.71 -12.17
N GLY A 56 2.06 -0.90 -11.22
CA GLY A 56 2.23 -2.15 -10.49
C GLY A 56 1.37 -2.25 -9.24
N VAL A 57 1.81 -3.12 -8.34
CA VAL A 57 1.09 -3.44 -7.10
C VAL A 57 0.94 -2.23 -6.17
N VAL A 58 2.02 -1.50 -5.90
CA VAL A 58 2.02 -0.37 -4.94
C VAL A 58 1.03 0.74 -5.33
N PRO A 59 1.11 1.34 -6.54
CA PRO A 59 0.18 2.41 -6.91
C PRO A 59 -1.29 1.94 -6.96
N ARG A 60 -1.55 0.70 -7.40
CA ARG A 60 -2.92 0.14 -7.42
C ARG A 60 -3.45 -0.10 -6.00
N ALA A 61 -2.62 -0.63 -5.11
CA ALA A 61 -3.00 -0.87 -3.72
C ALA A 61 -3.35 0.43 -2.99
N LEU A 62 -2.53 1.48 -3.16
CA LEU A 62 -2.81 2.79 -2.57
C LEU A 62 -4.15 3.36 -3.04
N LEU A 63 -4.41 3.35 -4.35
CA LEU A 63 -5.67 3.82 -4.92
C LEU A 63 -6.89 3.07 -4.37
N ASP A 64 -6.79 1.74 -4.29
CA ASP A 64 -7.89 0.90 -3.76
C ASP A 64 -8.08 1.13 -2.26
N VAL A 65 -7.01 1.27 -1.46
CA VAL A 65 -7.10 1.61 -0.02
C VAL A 65 -7.82 2.95 0.18
N PHE A 66 -7.39 4.01 -0.51
CA PHE A 66 -8.05 5.32 -0.42
C PHE A 66 -9.50 5.31 -0.90
N ARG A 67 -9.84 4.45 -1.87
CA ARG A 67 -11.23 4.28 -2.33
C ARG A 67 -12.06 3.56 -1.28
N MET A 68 -11.60 2.42 -0.78
CA MET A 68 -12.33 1.59 0.18
C MET A 68 -12.55 2.30 1.51
N THR A 69 -11.56 3.07 1.99
CA THR A 69 -11.68 3.91 3.18
C THR A 69 -12.81 4.95 3.05
N ARG A 70 -12.95 5.59 1.87
CA ARG A 70 -14.04 6.55 1.60
C ARG A 70 -15.40 5.86 1.50
N GLU A 71 -15.45 4.71 0.82
CA GLU A 71 -16.68 3.93 0.71
C GLU A 71 -17.19 3.46 2.09
N GLN A 72 -16.28 3.06 2.99
CA GLN A 72 -16.64 2.67 4.35
C GLN A 72 -17.07 3.86 5.23
N SER A 73 -16.51 5.05 5.04
CA SER A 73 -16.97 6.24 5.78
C SER A 73 -18.39 6.66 5.39
N ASP A 74 -18.77 6.46 4.13
CA ASP A 74 -20.06 6.91 3.58
C ASP A 74 -21.21 5.92 3.84
N GLN A 75 -20.91 4.63 4.04
CA GLN A 75 -21.91 3.55 4.10
C GLN A 75 -22.48 3.25 5.50
N LEU A 76 -21.94 3.81 6.59
CA LEU A 76 -22.42 3.46 7.94
C LEU A 76 -23.54 4.37 8.45
N SER A 77 -24.66 3.76 8.80
CA SER A 77 -25.75 4.32 9.62
C SER A 77 -25.38 4.44 11.11
N GLY A 78 -24.08 4.39 11.45
CA GLY A 78 -23.50 4.45 12.80
C GLY A 78 -22.46 5.58 12.93
N PRO A 79 -21.75 5.70 14.05
CA PRO A 79 -20.71 6.71 14.19
C PRO A 79 -19.62 6.52 13.12
N PRO A 80 -19.17 7.61 12.48
CA PRO A 80 -18.26 7.53 11.34
C PRO A 80 -16.90 6.95 11.77
N TRP A 81 -16.36 6.04 10.95
CA TRP A 81 -14.98 5.58 11.11
C TRP A 81 -14.03 6.66 10.57
N THR A 82 -13.13 7.15 11.43
CA THR A 82 -12.06 8.05 11.01
C THR A 82 -10.81 7.25 10.70
N PHE A 83 -10.37 7.26 9.45
CA PHE A 83 -9.15 6.59 9.02
C PHE A 83 -8.01 7.61 8.91
N ALA A 84 -6.86 7.28 9.50
CA ALA A 84 -5.60 8.00 9.30
C ALA A 84 -4.64 7.07 8.54
N ILE A 85 -4.24 7.47 7.34
CA ILE A 85 -3.35 6.67 6.48
C ILE A 85 -2.00 7.36 6.40
N THR A 86 -0.95 6.65 6.81
CA THR A 86 0.44 7.11 6.72
C THR A 86 1.21 6.15 5.80
N MET A 87 2.09 6.69 4.97
CA MET A 87 2.95 5.90 4.08
C MET A 87 4.40 6.33 4.27
N SER A 88 5.28 5.34 4.37
CA SER A 88 6.72 5.53 4.46
C SER A 88 7.41 4.67 3.41
N TYR A 89 8.46 5.20 2.77
CA TYR A 89 9.31 4.46 1.84
C TYR A 89 10.72 4.34 2.41
N LEU A 90 11.25 3.13 2.37
CA LEU A 90 12.56 2.79 2.92
C LEU A 90 13.36 1.96 1.92
N GLU A 91 14.61 2.35 1.69
CA GLU A 91 15.56 1.56 0.93
C GLU A 91 16.61 0.95 1.88
N ILE A 92 16.79 -0.37 1.81
CA ILE A 92 17.87 -1.07 2.50
C ILE A 92 18.91 -1.48 1.47
N TYR A 93 20.11 -0.89 1.57
CA TYR A 93 21.22 -1.20 0.68
C TYR A 93 22.50 -1.36 1.49
N GLN A 94 23.17 -2.51 1.35
CA GLN A 94 24.41 -2.85 2.08
C GLN A 94 24.30 -2.66 3.60
N GLU A 95 23.27 -3.25 4.22
CA GLU A 95 22.99 -3.11 5.67
C GLU A 95 22.79 -1.66 6.15
N LYS A 96 22.65 -0.71 5.21
CA LYS A 96 22.33 0.68 5.51
C LYS A 96 20.88 0.96 5.16
N VAL A 97 20.18 1.48 6.15
CA VAL A 97 18.81 1.97 6.05
C VAL A 97 18.86 3.40 5.55
N ARG A 98 18.25 3.67 4.39
CA ARG A 98 18.06 5.02 3.85
C ARG A 98 16.57 5.32 3.80
N GLN A 99 16.18 6.41 4.45
CA GLN A 99 14.83 6.94 4.37
C GLN A 99 14.86 8.13 3.40
N ASP A 100 14.16 8.01 2.28
CA ASP A 100 13.94 9.14 1.39
C ASP A 100 12.78 9.95 1.97
N SER A 101 13.13 10.93 2.81
CA SER A 101 12.19 11.85 3.43
C SER A 101 11.86 13.01 2.48
N GLU A 102 11.26 12.74 1.34
CA GLU A 102 10.46 13.76 0.66
C GLU A 102 9.04 13.65 1.26
N PRO A 103 8.58 14.63 2.04
CA PRO A 103 7.26 14.56 2.63
C PRO A 103 6.22 14.60 1.51
N PHE A 104 5.46 13.51 1.34
CA PHE A 104 4.13 13.63 0.74
C PHE A 104 3.26 14.35 1.76
N ASP A 105 3.36 15.69 1.79
CA ASP A 105 2.55 16.53 2.66
C ASP A 105 1.08 16.41 2.27
N THR A 106 0.36 15.51 2.93
CA THR A 106 -1.05 15.72 3.25
C THR A 106 -1.26 15.40 4.71
N VAL A 107 -0.64 16.23 5.55
CA VAL A 107 -1.00 16.37 6.95
C VAL A 107 -2.06 17.47 7.02
N LEU A 108 -3.35 17.10 7.03
CA LEU A 108 -4.37 17.94 7.63
C LEU A 108 -4.59 17.47 9.07
N TRP A 109 -3.66 17.88 9.93
CA TRP A 109 -3.86 17.84 11.38
C TRP A 109 -4.89 18.93 11.74
N ARG A 110 -6.12 18.53 12.05
CA ARG A 110 -6.98 19.27 12.99
C ARG A 110 -7.76 18.28 13.85
N SER A 111 -7.12 17.84 14.93
CA SER A 111 -7.85 17.55 16.16
C SER A 111 -7.46 18.60 17.19
N PRO A 112 -8.41 19.24 17.90
CA PRO A 112 -8.08 19.91 19.13
C PRO A 112 -7.79 18.84 20.19
N CYS A 113 -6.81 19.13 21.03
CA CYS A 113 -6.48 18.46 22.29
C CYS A 113 -5.41 17.34 22.23
N LEU A 114 -4.28 17.71 22.88
CA LEU A 114 -3.34 16.89 23.65
C LEU A 114 -2.29 16.07 22.89
N ALA A 115 -1.17 16.76 22.68
CA ALA A 115 0.18 16.43 23.17
C ALA A 115 0.61 14.97 23.36
N ASP A 116 1.84 14.75 22.89
CA ASP A 116 2.82 13.74 23.27
C ASP A 116 2.53 12.30 22.85
N HIS A 117 3.24 11.86 21.81
CA HIS A 117 4.21 10.74 21.85
C HIS A 117 4.58 10.30 20.43
N TYR A 118 5.88 10.34 20.12
CA TYR A 118 6.53 9.69 18.98
C TYR A 118 6.12 8.22 18.90
N TRP A 119 5.74 7.70 17.72
CA TRP A 119 6.09 6.33 17.30
C TRP A 119 6.04 6.16 15.76
N ILE A 120 7.09 5.50 15.26
CA ILE A 120 7.24 4.87 13.95
C ILE A 120 6.90 3.38 14.13
N CYS A 121 6.01 2.86 13.29
CA CYS A 121 6.13 1.63 12.51
C CYS A 121 4.91 1.53 11.58
#